data_AF-A0A6M3IQF3-F1
#
_entry.id   AF-A0A6M3IQF3-F1
#
_cell.length_a   1.000
_cell.length_b   1.000
_cell.length_c   1.000
_cell.angle_alpha   90.00
_cell.angle_beta   90.00
_cell.angle_gamma   90.00
#
_symmetry.space_group_name_H-M   'P 1'
#
loop_
_entity.id
_entity.type
_entity.pdbx_description
1 polymer ?
#
loop_
_entity_poly.entity_id
_entity_poly.type
_entity_poly.pdbx_seq_one_letter_code
_entity_poly.pdbx_strand_id
1 'polypeptide(L)' 'MPITDELDKLQKEIDTAKKDAAIFEGRLQESMKRLKEDFGLESVEEATKEIGRLKTEIVSLEADVEKGITSLKENYQW' A
#
# COMPACT_ATOMS: atom_id res chain seq x y z
N MET A 1 -38.82 -4.22 27.16
CA MET A 1 -39.46 -2.90 26.90
C MET A 1 -38.75 -2.42 25.65
N PRO A 2 -39.42 -2.11 24.53
CA PRO A 2 -38.75 -2.01 23.22
C PRO A 2 -37.52 -1.07 23.20
N ILE A 3 -37.54 -0.02 24.03
CA ILE A 3 -36.45 0.94 24.19
C ILE A 3 -35.19 0.31 24.84
N THR A 4 -35.34 -0.63 25.79
CA THR A 4 -34.19 -1.29 26.42
C THR A 4 -33.46 -2.21 25.45
N ASP A 5 -34.21 -2.88 24.57
CA ASP A 5 -33.64 -3.84 23.60
C ASP A 5 -32.88 -3.10 22.48
N GLU A 6 -33.37 -1.91 22.09
CA GLU A 6 -32.67 -1.01 21.16
C GLU A 6 -31.38 -0.43 21.77
N LEU A 7 -31.43 -0.02 23.04
CA LEU A 7 -30.23 0.47 23.74
C LEU A 7 -29.16 -0.61 23.87
N ASP A 8 -29.55 -1.85 24.21
CA ASP A 8 -28.63 -2.99 24.28
C ASP A 8 -28.01 -3.32 22.91
N LYS A 9 -28.79 -3.19 21.83
CA LYS A 9 -28.28 -3.38 20.48
C LYS A 9 -27.25 -2.31 20.11
N LEU A 10 -27.56 -1.04 20.35
CA LEU A 10 -26.64 0.07 20.08
C LEU A 10 -25.35 -0.05 20.91
N GLN A 11 -25.46 -0.48 22.17
CA GLN A 11 -24.29 -0.70 23.02
C GLN A 11 -23.38 -1.80 22.44
N LYS A 12 -23.96 -2.92 21.97
CA LYS A 12 -23.18 -3.99 21.31
C LYS A 12 -22.52 -3.51 20.01
N GLU A 13 -23.20 -2.67 19.24
CA GLU A 13 -22.62 -2.07 18.02
C GLU A 13 -21.45 -1.16 18.36
N ILE A 14 -21.57 -0.33 19.40
CA ILE A 14 -20.48 0.53 19.91
C ILE A 14 -19.29 -0.31 20.36
N ASP A 15 -19.53 -1.38 21.12
CA ASP A 15 -18.45 -2.23 21.64
C ASP A 15 -17.74 -3.00 20.51
N THR A 16 -18.50 -3.41 19.50
CA THR A 16 -17.93 -4.02 18.27
C THR A 16 -17.09 -3.00 17.52
N ALA A 17 -17.61 -1.79 17.28
CA ALA A 17 -16.89 -0.74 16.58
C ALA A 17 -15.59 -0.33 17.30
N LYS A 18 -15.60 -0.26 18.64
CA LYS A 18 -14.40 -0.01 19.45
C LYS A 18 -13.35 -1.11 19.30
N LYS A 19 -13.79 -2.37 19.33
CA LYS A 19 -12.90 -3.52 19.13
C LYS A 19 -12.27 -3.48 17.74
N ASP A 20 -13.07 -3.22 16.72
CA ASP A 20 -12.60 -3.13 15.34
C ASP A 20 -11.62 -1.96 15.16
N ALA A 21 -11.91 -0.80 15.75
CA ALA A 21 -11.01 0.36 15.74
C ALA A 21 -9.63 0.02 16.32
N ALA A 22 -9.58 -0.66 17.47
CA ALA A 22 -8.32 -1.08 18.07
C ALA A 22 -7.54 -2.07 17.19
N ILE A 23 -8.25 -3.00 16.53
CA ILE A 23 -7.64 -3.95 15.58
C ILE A 23 -7.05 -3.19 14.37
N PHE A 24 -7.79 -2.25 13.80
CA PHE A 24 -7.32 -1.48 12.66
C PHE A 24 -6.16 -0.56 13.01
N GLU A 25 -6.17 0.05 14.20
CA GLU A 25 -5.06 0.86 14.69
C GLU A 25 -3.78 0.03 14.84
N GLY A 26 -3.87 -1.17 15.45
CA GLY A 26 -2.72 -2.06 15.56
C GLY A 26 -2.16 -2.49 14.19
N ARG A 27 -3.04 -2.80 13.23
CA ARG A 27 -2.63 -3.14 11.85
C ARG A 27 -1.98 -1.96 11.13
N LEU A 28 -2.50 -0.75 11.33
CA LEU A 28 -1.94 0.46 10.74
C LEU A 28 -0.54 0.71 11.30
N GLN A 29 -0.36 0.63 12.62
CA GLN A 29 0.95 0.79 13.26
C GLN A 29 1.97 -0.22 12.76
N GLU A 30 1.61 -1.50 12.67
CA GLU A 30 2.51 -2.53 12.14
C GLU A 30 2.85 -2.27 10.67
N SER A 31 1.86 -1.88 9.85
CA SER A 31 2.10 -1.56 8.44
C SER A 31 3.03 -0.36 8.27
N MET A 32 2.85 0.69 9.08
CA MET A 32 3.71 1.87 9.08
C MET A 32 5.12 1.55 9.59
N LYS A 33 5.24 0.68 10.60
CA LYS A 33 6.53 0.20 11.08
C LYS A 33 7.30 -0.53 9.97
N ARG A 34 6.66 -1.46 9.27
CA ARG A 34 7.27 -2.18 8.15
C ARG A 34 7.63 -1.25 7.00
N LEU A 35 6.77 -0.28 6.71
CA LEU A 35 7.04 0.75 5.70
C LEU A 35 8.33 1.53 6.03
N LYS A 36 8.54 1.87 7.30
CA LYS A 36 9.76 2.53 7.77
C LYS A 36 10.97 1.61 7.80
N GLU A 37 10.83 0.37 8.27
CA GLU A 37 11.95 -0.58 8.40
C GLU A 37 12.45 -1.09 7.05
N ASP A 38 11.52 -1.48 6.16
CA ASP A 38 11.85 -2.12 4.88
C ASP A 38 12.19 -1.09 3.79
N PHE A 39 11.56 0.09 3.84
CA PHE A 39 11.66 1.10 2.78
C PHE A 39 12.16 2.48 3.25
N GLY A 40 12.30 2.71 4.55
CA GLY A 40 12.72 4.00 5.09
C GLY A 40 11.68 5.11 4.94
N LEU A 41 10.41 4.78 4.69
CA LEU A 41 9.35 5.77 4.44
C LEU A 41 8.49 5.97 5.68
N GLU A 42 8.16 7.22 6.00
CA GLU A 42 7.49 7.61 7.23
C GLU A 42 5.99 7.89 7.05
N SER A 43 5.52 7.94 5.80
CA SER A 43 4.11 8.18 5.50
C SER A 43 3.61 7.39 4.29
N VAL A 44 2.29 7.16 4.26
CA VAL A 44 1.60 6.58 3.10
C VAL A 44 1.75 7.47 1.86
N GLU A 45 1.86 8.78 2.05
CA GLU A 45 2.09 9.72 0.95
C GLU A 45 3.48 9.54 0.33
N GLU A 46 4.52 9.38 1.16
CA GLU A 46 5.87 9.04 0.70
C GLU A 46 5.90 7.69 -0.02
N ALA A 47 5.23 6.68 0.53
CA ALA A 47 5.06 5.38 -0.15
C ALA A 47 4.43 5.53 -1.54
N THR A 48 3.40 6.35 -1.64
CA THR A 48 2.71 6.59 -2.92
C THR A 48 3.62 7.28 -3.94
N LYS A 49 4.39 8.27 -3.50
CA LYS A 49 5.37 8.97 -4.35
C LYS A 49 6.47 8.02 -4.82
N GLU A 50 7.00 7.19 -3.92
CA GLU A 50 8.07 6.24 -4.23
C GLU A 50 7.59 5.16 -5.21
N ILE A 51 6.38 4.64 -5.04
CA ILE A 51 5.74 3.74 -6.02
C ILE A 51 5.62 4.42 -7.39
N GLY A 52 5.24 5.70 -7.43
CA GLY A 52 5.19 6.48 -8.67
C GLY A 52 6.55 6.57 -9.35
N ARG A 53 7.59 6.92 -8.58
CA ARG A 53 8.98 7.01 -9.07
C ARG A 53 9.47 5.68 -9.64
N LEU A 54 9.28 4.59 -8.91
CA LEU A 54 9.68 3.24 -9.32
C LEU A 54 8.97 2.79 -10.59
N LYS A 55 7.68 3.11 -10.77
CA LYS A 55 6.95 2.80 -12.01
C LYS A 55 7.55 3.51 -13.21
N THR A 56 7.89 4.79 -13.08
CA THR A 56 8.56 5.54 -14.16
C THR A 56 9.93 4.96 -14.48
N GLU A 57 10.68 4.57 -13.46
CA GLU A 57 11.99 3.94 -13.63
C GLU A 57 11.90 2.60 -14.37
N ILE A 58 10.92 1.75 -14.03
CA ILE A 58 10.65 0.49 -14.73
C ILE A 58 10.39 0.74 -16.22
N VAL A 59 9.48 1.68 -16.55
CA VAL A 59 9.16 2.00 -17.95
C VAL A 59 10.39 2.50 -18.72
N SER A 60 11.25 3.30 -18.07
CA SER A 60 12.50 3.75 -18.69
C SER A 60 13.46 2.59 -18.94
N LEU A 61 13.63 1.70 -17.97
CA LEU A 61 14.50 0.53 -18.10
C LEU A 61 14.00 -0.43 -19.18
N GLU A 62 12.69 -0.65 -19.27
CA GLU A 62 12.08 -1.45 -20.34
C GLU A 62 12.40 -0.87 -21.72
N ALA A 63 12.24 0.45 -21.89
CA ALA A 63 12.57 1.12 -23.14
C ALA A 63 14.06 1.04 -23.49
N ASP A 64 14.94 1.14 -22.49
CA ASP A 64 16.38 1.03 -22.70
C ASP A 64 16.82 -0.39 -23.05
N VAL A 65 16.19 -1.41 -22.44
CA VAL A 65 16.36 -2.81 -22.81
C VAL A 65 15.89 -3.05 -24.24
N GLU A 66 14.72 -2.55 -24.62
CA GLU A 66 14.18 -2.71 -25.97
C GLU A 66 15.07 -2.05 -27.04
N LYS A 67 15.58 -0.84 -26.76
CA LYS A 67 16.59 -0.19 -27.61
C LYS A 67 17.85 -1.04 -27.71
N GLY A 68 18.36 -1.55 -26.59
CA GLY A 68 19.54 -2.42 -26.57
C GLY A 68 19.36 -3.68 -27.43
N ILE A 69 18.19 -4.33 -27.33
CA ILE A 69 17.83 -5.48 -28.16
C ILE A 69 17.77 -5.09 -29.64
N THR A 70 17.13 -3.97 -29.97
CA THR A 70 17.02 -3.48 -31.35
C THR A 70 18.39 -3.21 -31.95
N SER A 71 19.26 -2.50 -31.21
CA SER A 71 20.64 -2.25 -31.65
C SER A 71 21.45 -3.54 -31.82
N LEU A 72 21.24 -4.55 -30.98
CA LEU A 72 21.89 -5.86 -31.17
C LEU A 72 21.41 -6.55 -32.44
N LYS A 73 20.10 -6.55 -32.73
CA LYS A 73 19.55 -7.10 -33.97
C LYS A 73 20.11 -6.41 -35.21
N GLU A 74 20.15 -5.08 -35.20
CA GLU A 74 20.67 -4.29 -36.31
C GLU A 74 22.17 -4.52 -36.56
N ASN A 75 22.98 -4.57 -35.50
CA ASN A 75 24.43 -4.71 -35.61
C ASN A 75 24.89 -6.15 -35.90
N TYR A 76 24.11 -7.16 -35.54
CA TYR A 76 24.50 -8.57 -35.65
C TYR A 76 23.57 -9.42 -36.53
N GLN A 77 22.61 -8.81 -37.23
CA GLN A 77 21.61 -9.49 -38.08
C GLN A 77 20.89 -10.65 -37.34
N TRP A 78 20.57 -10.43 -36.08
CA TRP A 78 19.80 -11.36 -35.25
C TRP A 78 18.29 -11.10 -35.37
#